data_AF-A0A1Q3JVH4-F1
#
_entry.id   AF-A0A1Q3JVH4-F1
#
_cell.length_a   1.000
_cell.length_b   1.000
_cell.length_c   1.000
_cell.angle_alpha   90.00
_cell.angle_beta   90.00
_cell.angle_gamma   90.00
#
_symmetry.space_group_name_H-M   'P 1'
#
loop_
_entity.id
_entity.type
_entity.pdbx_description
1 polymer ?
#
loop_
_entity_poly.entity_id
_entity_poly.type
_entity_poly.pdbx_seq_one_letter_code
_entity_poly.pdbx_strand_id
1 'polypeptide(L)' 'MTRLAAILSLLSLLGMTGVASAQSAAEKHHSDCARDVTRYCRSKMNDGDMVVLACLKEHRAKLSKRCARTLTEHGE' A
#
# COMPACT_ATOMS: atom_id res chain seq x y z
N MET A 1 -32.41 12.10 44.05
CA MET A 1 -32.85 11.90 42.65
C MET A 1 -32.22 12.88 41.66
N THR A 2 -31.93 14.13 42.06
CA THR A 2 -31.20 15.12 41.22
C THR A 2 -29.72 14.77 40.95
N ARG A 3 -29.05 14.03 41.84
CA ARG A 3 -27.66 13.59 41.62
C ARG A 3 -27.50 12.44 40.61
N LEU A 4 -28.53 11.60 40.44
CA LEU A 4 -28.56 10.55 39.42
C LEU A 4 -28.74 11.14 38.01
N ALA A 5 -29.54 12.20 37.89
CA ALA A 5 -29.74 12.93 36.63
C ALA A 5 -28.45 13.62 36.13
N ALA A 6 -27.62 14.14 37.04
CA ALA A 6 -26.35 14.78 36.69
C ALA A 6 -25.29 13.79 36.15
N ILE A 7 -25.32 12.53 36.62
CA ILE A 7 -24.39 11.47 36.19
C ILE A 7 -24.76 10.94 34.80
N LEU A 8 -26.06 10.85 34.49
CA LEU A 8 -26.55 10.45 33.16
C LEU A 8 -26.23 11.48 32.06
N SER A 9 -26.17 12.78 32.39
CA SER A 9 -25.80 13.84 31.43
C SER A 9 -24.32 13.87 31.08
N LEU A 10 -23.43 13.36 31.95
CA LEU A 10 -21.98 13.31 31.67
C LEU A 10 -21.60 12.19 30.67
N LEU A 11 -22.46 11.19 30.48
CA LEU A 11 -22.17 10.01 29.65
C LEU A 11 -22.41 10.25 28.14
N SER A 12 -22.96 11.39 27.75
CA SER A 12 -23.25 11.74 26.34
C SER A 12 -22.10 12.47 25.61
N LEU A 13 -20.94 12.68 26.25
CA LEU A 13 -19.81 13.41 25.65
C LEU A 13 -18.71 12.53 25.02
N LEU A 14 -18.86 11.20 24.96
CA LEU A 14 -17.90 10.32 24.29
C LEU A 14 -18.40 9.89 22.90
N GLY A 15 -18.63 10.89 22.05
CA GLY A 15 -19.03 10.71 20.65
C GLY A 15 -18.00 11.29 19.69
N MET A 16 -17.34 10.41 18.94
CA MET A 16 -16.82 10.60 17.59
C MET A 16 -15.65 11.57 17.36
N THR A 17 -14.43 11.04 17.27
CA THR A 17 -13.46 11.47 16.25
C THR A 17 -12.83 10.24 15.59
N GLY A 18 -13.51 9.74 14.56
CA GLY A 18 -12.86 8.86 13.59
C GLY A 18 -11.88 9.68 12.74
N VAL A 19 -10.64 9.23 12.66
CA VAL A 19 -9.87 9.30 11.41
C VAL A 19 -9.26 7.93 11.16
N ALA A 20 -9.76 7.29 10.10
CA ALA A 20 -9.22 6.07 9.57
C ALA A 20 -7.84 6.36 8.97
N SER A 21 -6.79 6.04 9.70
CA SER A 21 -5.47 5.84 9.09
C SER A 21 -5.41 4.40 8.60
N ALA A 22 -6.18 4.09 7.54
CA ALA A 22 -5.89 2.96 6.66
C ALA A 22 -4.63 3.31 5.88
N GLN A 23 -3.50 3.45 6.57
CA GLN A 23 -2.20 3.53 5.95
C GLN A 23 -1.80 2.10 5.66
N SER A 24 -2.44 1.53 4.63
CA SER A 24 -1.97 0.34 3.94
C SER A 24 -0.66 0.71 3.24
N ALA A 25 0.38 0.92 4.04
CA ALA A 25 1.76 0.79 3.65
C ALA A 25 1.97 -0.70 3.37
N ALA A 26 1.45 -1.17 2.25
CA ALA A 26 2.05 -2.31 1.57
C ALA A 26 3.42 -1.81 1.07
N GLU A 27 4.35 -1.77 2.02
CA GLU A 27 5.76 -2.06 1.93
C GLU A 27 6.30 -1.98 0.50
N LYS A 28 6.88 -0.81 0.21
CA LYS A 28 7.50 -0.44 -1.05
C LYS A 28 8.81 -1.19 -1.25
N HIS A 29 8.79 -2.50 -1.50
CA HIS A 29 10.02 -3.24 -1.83
C HIS A 29 10.51 -3.00 -3.27
N HIS A 30 9.73 -2.34 -4.12
CA HIS A 30 10.11 -2.03 -5.51
C HIS A 30 9.94 -0.55 -5.86
N SER A 31 10.45 0.39 -5.06
CA SER A 31 10.13 1.82 -5.25
C SER A 31 10.42 2.37 -6.66
N ASP A 32 11.44 1.85 -7.35
CA ASP A 32 11.78 2.22 -8.73
C ASP A 32 10.85 1.65 -9.79
N CYS A 33 10.33 0.44 -9.54
CA CYS A 33 9.47 -0.30 -10.47
C CYS A 33 7.99 -0.30 -10.06
N ALA A 34 7.60 0.26 -8.91
CA ALA A 34 6.26 0.13 -8.34
C ALA A 34 5.15 0.59 -9.29
N ARG A 35 5.40 1.68 -10.04
CA ARG A 35 4.48 2.16 -11.07
C ARG A 35 4.32 1.17 -12.22
N ASP A 36 5.42 0.61 -12.70
CA ASP A 36 5.41 -0.34 -13.82
C ASP A 36 4.82 -1.69 -13.39
N VAL A 37 5.13 -2.15 -12.18
CA VAL A 37 4.53 -3.35 -11.56
C VAL A 37 3.02 -3.18 -11.45
N THR A 38 2.53 -2.03 -10.97
CA THR A 38 1.09 -1.78 -10.85
C THR A 38 0.39 -1.69 -12.21
N ARG A 39 1.10 -1.25 -13.26
CA ARG A 39 0.54 -1.10 -14.61
C ARG A 39 0.53 -2.40 -15.39
N TYR A 40 1.63 -3.16 -15.36
CA TYR A 40 1.83 -4.33 -16.22
C TYR A 40 1.72 -5.65 -15.44
N CYS A 41 2.14 -5.66 -14.17
CA CYS A 41 2.25 -6.85 -13.34
C CYS A 41 1.24 -6.88 -12.18
N ARG A 42 0.14 -6.12 -12.27
CA ARG A 42 -0.86 -6.00 -11.18
C ARG A 42 -1.37 -7.35 -10.68
N SER A 43 -1.59 -8.29 -11.61
CA SER A 43 -2.05 -9.64 -11.29
C SER A 43 -1.01 -10.48 -10.55
N LYS A 44 0.28 -10.11 -10.63
CA LYS A 44 1.41 -10.85 -10.08
C LYS A 44 1.95 -10.27 -8.78
N MET A 45 1.47 -9.09 -8.37
CA MET A 45 1.89 -8.41 -7.14
C MET A 45 1.67 -9.24 -5.88
N ASN A 46 0.68 -10.12 -5.86
CA ASN A 46 0.36 -10.96 -4.70
C ASN A 46 0.99 -12.36 -4.79
N ASP A 47 1.67 -12.67 -5.91
CA ASP A 47 2.31 -13.96 -6.16
C ASP A 47 3.76 -13.99 -5.61
N GLY A 48 4.27 -12.85 -5.11
CA GLY A 48 5.60 -12.70 -4.52
C GLY A 48 6.63 -12.05 -5.47
N ASP A 49 7.75 -11.63 -4.88
CA ASP A 49 8.75 -10.79 -5.56
C ASP A 49 9.38 -11.47 -6.77
N MET A 50 9.65 -12.77 -6.71
CA MET A 50 10.22 -13.54 -7.83
C MET A 50 9.29 -13.58 -9.05
N VAL A 51 7.98 -13.66 -8.82
CA VAL A 51 6.97 -13.67 -9.88
C VAL A 51 6.80 -12.27 -10.47
N VAL A 52 6.84 -11.24 -9.62
CA VAL A 52 6.86 -9.85 -10.06
C VAL A 52 8.12 -9.58 -10.90
N LEU A 53 9.28 -10.06 -10.47
CA LEU A 53 10.54 -9.91 -11.19
C LEU A 53 10.49 -10.60 -12.56
N ALA A 54 9.96 -11.82 -12.63
CA ALA A 54 9.75 -12.52 -13.89
C ALA A 54 8.81 -11.75 -14.82
N CYS A 55 7.69 -11.24 -14.29
CA CYS A 55 6.76 -10.40 -15.06
C CYS A 55 7.44 -9.12 -15.56
N LEU A 56 8.25 -8.45 -14.73
CA LEU A 56 9.02 -7.28 -15.16
C LEU A 56 10.02 -7.65 -16.26
N LYS A 57 10.73 -8.77 -16.16
CA LYS A 57 11.65 -9.27 -17.20
C LYS A 57 10.93 -9.52 -18.53
N GLU A 58 9.71 -10.06 -18.51
CA GLU A 58 8.88 -10.26 -19.72
C GLU A 58 8.43 -8.93 -20.33
N HIS A 59 8.06 -7.96 -19.48
CA HIS A 59 7.56 -6.66 -19.91
C HIS A 59 8.65 -5.59 -20.08
N ARG A 60 9.94 -5.95 -20.03
CA ARG A 60 11.09 -5.03 -20.00
C ARG A 60 11.08 -3.94 -21.06
N ALA A 61 10.58 -4.24 -22.26
CA ALA A 61 10.47 -3.29 -23.37
C ALA A 61 9.41 -2.19 -23.16
N LYS A 62 8.44 -2.43 -22.25
CA LYS A 62 7.32 -1.53 -21.92
C LYS A 62 7.52 -0.79 -20.60
N LEU A 63 8.54 -1.14 -19.82
CA LEU A 63 8.83 -0.51 -18.54
C LEU A 63 9.38 0.90 -18.73
N SER A 64 9.28 1.72 -17.68
CA SER A 64 9.95 3.02 -17.65
C SER A 64 11.47 2.85 -17.71
N LYS A 65 12.16 3.88 -18.23
CA LYS A 65 13.65 3.90 -18.27
C LYS A 65 14.27 3.67 -16.89
N ARG A 66 13.62 4.16 -15.83
CA ARG A 66 14.06 4.00 -14.45
C ARG A 66 14.02 2.52 -14.04
N CYS A 67 12.87 1.87 -14.20
CA CYS A 67 12.71 0.46 -13.84
C CYS A 67 13.60 -0.46 -14.70
N ALA A 68 13.72 -0.19 -16.00
CA ALA A 68 14.61 -0.95 -16.89
C ALA A 68 16.09 -0.84 -16.46
N ARG A 69 16.51 0.35 -16.00
CA ARG A 69 17.86 0.56 -15.46
C ARG A 69 18.05 -0.22 -14.15
N THR A 70 17.11 -0.12 -13.21
CA THR A 70 17.15 -0.89 -11.95
C THR A 70 17.21 -2.39 -12.20
N LEU A 71 16.43 -2.92 -13.15
CA LEU A 71 16.48 -4.34 -13.55
C LEU A 71 17.80 -4.75 -14.21
N THR A 72 18.56 -3.81 -14.77
CA THR A 72 19.87 -4.10 -15.37
C THR A 72 20.98 -4.01 -14.32
N GLU A 73 20.87 -3.07 -13.39
CA GLU A 73 21.87 -2.81 -12.34
C GLU A 73 21.74 -3.78 -11.15
N HIS A 74 20.52 -4.22 -10.83
CA HIS A 74 20.20 -5.04 -9.66
C HIS A 74 19.44 -6.32 -10.02
N GLY A 75 19.23 -6.62 -11.31
CA GLY A 75 18.49 -7.81 -11.75
C GLY A 75 19.33 -9.07 -11.69
N GLU A 76 19.42 -9.65 -10.50
CA GLU A 76 19.79 -11.05 -10.29
C GLU A 76 18.91 -12.06 -11.08
#